data_AF-A0A1G8K5K7-F1
#
_entry.id   AF-A0A1G8K5K7-F1
#
_cell.length_a   1.000
_cell.length_b   1.000
_cell.length_c   1.000
_cell.angle_alpha   90.00
_cell.angle_beta   90.00
_cell.angle_gamma   90.00
#
_symmetry.space_group_name_H-M   'P 1'
#
loop_
_entity.id
_entity.type
_entity.pdbx_description
1 polymer ?
#
loop_
_entity_poly.entity_id
_entity_poly.type
_entity_poly.pdbx_seq_one_letter_code
_entity_poly.pdbx_strand_id
1 'polypeptide(L)'
;MSDRKFDLTERLEDFAATIIILYDKKPLSYAGDYLAKQLIRSSCSSALNYGEVLGAGTDRDKINKLRICLKELRESLRNLNIQTKARLFSEEDLKRLKDENDQLIRIIVTRIKNIG
;
A
#
# COMPACT_ATOMS: atom_id res chain seq x y z
N MET A 1 8.11 6.46 -26.22
CA MET A 1 8.34 5.36 -25.25
C MET A 1 8.74 5.93 -23.89
N SER A 2 7.93 6.83 -23.32
CA SER A 2 8.19 7.48 -22.03
C SER A 2 7.32 6.88 -20.92
N ASP A 3 7.76 7.09 -19.66
CA ASP A 3 6.95 7.03 -18.42
C ASP A 3 6.81 5.73 -17.61
N ARG A 4 7.84 4.89 -17.54
CA ARG A 4 7.89 3.82 -16.51
C ARG A 4 8.27 4.27 -15.09
N LYS A 5 8.74 5.52 -14.92
CA LYS A 5 9.22 6.03 -13.62
C LYS A 5 8.10 6.61 -12.76
N PHE A 6 7.06 7.15 -13.38
CA PHE A 6 5.93 7.81 -12.71
C PHE A 6 4.80 6.86 -12.34
N ASP A 7 4.55 5.80 -13.13
CA ASP A 7 3.46 4.85 -12.91
C ASP A 7 3.43 4.28 -11.48
N LEU A 8 4.56 3.84 -10.92
CA LEU A 8 4.54 3.24 -9.58
C LEU A 8 4.40 4.24 -8.44
N THR A 9 4.95 5.45 -8.57
CA THR A 9 4.75 6.50 -7.55
C THR A 9 3.30 6.91 -7.51
N GLU A 10 2.73 7.24 -8.67
CA GLU A 10 1.33 7.63 -8.83
C GLU A 10 0.38 6.54 -8.33
N ARG A 11 0.60 5.28 -8.71
CA ARG A 11 -0.22 4.16 -8.21
C ARG A 11 -0.17 3.97 -6.69
N LEU A 12 0.98 4.19 -6.05
CA LEU A 12 1.08 4.12 -4.59
C LEU A 12 0.36 5.29 -3.92
N GLU A 13 0.45 6.48 -4.49
CA GLU A 13 -0.27 7.68 -4.04
C GLU A 13 -1.78 7.52 -4.20
N ASP A 14 -2.23 7.05 -5.37
CA ASP A 14 -3.63 6.75 -5.66
C ASP A 14 -4.18 5.66 -4.75
N PHE A 15 -3.40 4.61 -4.48
CA PHE A 15 -3.77 3.56 -3.53
C PHE A 15 -3.98 4.16 -2.13
N ALA A 16 -3.05 4.99 -1.64
CA ALA A 16 -3.17 5.65 -0.34
C ALA A 16 -4.37 6.62 -0.30
N ALA A 17 -4.57 7.43 -1.34
CA ALA A 17 -5.69 8.35 -1.46
C ALA A 17 -7.04 7.60 -1.46
N THR A 18 -7.14 6.50 -2.20
CA THR A 18 -8.35 5.66 -2.24
C THR A 18 -8.68 5.08 -0.87
N ILE A 19 -7.66 4.67 -0.10
CA ILE A 19 -7.84 4.22 1.29
C ILE A 19 -8.35 5.36 2.19
N ILE A 20 -7.84 6.59 2.04
CA ILE A 20 -8.33 7.73 2.81
C ILE A 20 -9.80 7.99 2.47
N ILE A 21 -10.15 8.00 1.19
CA ILE A 21 -11.53 8.22 0.72
C ILE A 21 -12.49 7.12 1.20
N LEU A 22 -12.02 5.86 1.30
CA LEU A 22 -12.80 4.75 1.86
C LEU A 22 -13.30 5.06 3.29
N TYR A 23 -12.58 5.88 4.05
CA TYR A 23 -12.92 6.28 5.42
C TYR A 23 -13.29 7.76 5.57
N ASP A 24 -13.69 8.42 4.47
CA ASP A 24 -14.19 9.81 4.52
C ASP A 24 -15.30 9.97 5.57
N LYS A 25 -16.14 8.93 5.71
CA LYS A 25 -17.00 8.78 6.88
C LYS A 25 -16.30 7.92 7.92
N LYS A 26 -16.06 8.52 9.09
CA LYS A 26 -15.46 7.83 10.23
C LYS A 26 -16.28 6.59 10.62
N PRO A 27 -15.64 5.42 10.81
CA PRO A 27 -16.31 4.24 11.35
C PRO A 27 -16.88 4.50 12.75
N LEU A 28 -18.09 4.00 13.00
CA LEU A 28 -18.76 4.17 14.30
C LEU A 28 -18.31 3.13 15.34
N SER A 29 -17.74 2.00 14.91
CA SER A 29 -17.27 0.95 15.81
C SER A 29 -15.79 1.15 16.16
N TYR A 30 -15.42 0.77 17.38
CA TYR A 30 -14.02 0.79 17.83
C TYR A 30 -13.11 -0.04 16.90
N ALA A 31 -13.56 -1.24 16.52
CA ALA A 31 -12.80 -2.11 15.61
C ALA A 31 -12.61 -1.47 14.22
N GLY A 32 -13.65 -0.82 13.69
CA GLY A 32 -13.57 -0.11 12.41
C GLY A 32 -12.61 1.08 12.46
N ASP A 33 -12.69 1.91 13.50
CA ASP A 33 -11.82 3.07 13.69
C ASP A 33 -10.34 2.65 13.85
N TYR A 34 -10.10 1.60 14.64
CA TYR A 34 -8.76 1.05 14.84
C TYR A 34 -8.15 0.52 13.53
N LEU A 35 -8.90 -0.29 12.77
CA LEU A 35 -8.43 -0.86 11.51
C LEU A 35 -8.26 0.21 10.43
N ALA A 36 -9.15 1.20 10.37
CA ALA A 36 -9.04 2.34 9.46
C ALA A 36 -7.74 3.12 9.69
N LYS A 37 -7.44 3.49 10.94
CA LYS A 37 -6.20 4.19 11.30
C LYS A 37 -4.95 3.40 10.91
N GLN A 38 -4.95 2.09 11.15
CA GLN A 38 -3.84 1.23 10.75
C GLN A 38 -3.67 1.13 9.23
N LEU A 39 -4.78 1.04 8.49
CA LEU A 39 -4.75 0.93 7.04
C LEU A 39 -4.33 2.24 6.36
N ILE A 40 -4.83 3.38 6.83
CA ILE A 40 -4.38 4.71 6.37
C ILE A 40 -2.89 4.87 6.63
N ARG A 41 -2.41 4.55 7.85
CA ARG A 41 -0.99 4.65 8.18
C ARG A 41 -0.11 3.80 7.26
N SER A 42 -0.45 2.52 7.08
CA SER A 42 0.37 1.59 6.29
C SER A 42 0.33 1.90 4.78
N SER A 43 -0.84 2.26 4.23
CA SER A 43 -0.95 2.67 2.82
C SER A 43 -0.15 3.95 2.53
N CYS A 44 -0.30 5.01 3.34
CA CYS A 44 0.51 6.23 3.18
C CYS A 44 2.01 5.94 3.37
N SER A 45 2.38 5.12 4.35
CA SER A 45 3.78 4.74 4.58
C SER A 45 4.39 4.03 3.38
N SER A 46 3.62 3.21 2.65
CA SER A 46 4.11 2.55 1.43
C SER A 46 4.50 3.56 0.33
N ALA A 47 3.66 4.57 0.07
CA ALA A 47 3.95 5.64 -0.89
C ALA A 47 5.17 6.47 -0.48
N LEU A 48 5.22 6.90 0.79
CA LEU A 48 6.32 7.72 1.32
C LEU A 48 7.68 6.98 1.25
N ASN A 49 7.72 5.70 1.67
CA ASN A 49 8.95 4.91 1.62
C ASN A 49 9.42 4.67 0.17
N TYR A 50 8.49 4.52 -0.79
CA TYR A 50 8.88 4.41 -2.19
C TYR A 50 9.44 5.74 -2.73
N GLY A 51 8.88 6.88 -2.32
CA GLY A 51 9.46 8.20 -2.62
C GLY A 51 10.92 8.30 -2.20
N GLU A 52 11.28 7.76 -1.03
CA GLU A 52 12.68 7.74 -0.57
C GLU A 52 13.62 6.83 -1.41
N VAL A 53 13.08 5.82 -2.11
CA VAL A 53 13.85 4.97 -3.04
C VAL A 53 14.36 5.80 -4.21
N LEU A 54 13.60 6.80 -4.66
CA LEU A 54 13.96 7.65 -5.79
C LEU A 54 15.16 8.55 -5.50
N GLY A 55 15.40 8.89 -4.22
CA GLY A 55 16.55 9.65 -3.74
C GLY A 55 17.69 8.79 -3.17
N ALA A 56 17.56 7.46 -3.15
CA ALA A 56 18.54 6.57 -2.55
C ALA A 56 19.83 6.48 -3.41
N GLY A 57 20.97 6.81 -2.80
CA GLY A 57 22.26 6.87 -3.49
C GLY A 57 22.97 5.54 -3.70
N THR A 58 22.52 4.46 -3.07
CA THR A 58 23.11 3.11 -3.22
C THR A 58 22.05 2.04 -3.40
N ASP A 59 22.41 0.94 -4.06
CA ASP A 59 21.48 -0.18 -4.27
C ASP A 59 21.09 -0.88 -2.97
N ARG A 60 21.99 -0.92 -1.98
CA ARG A 60 21.68 -1.41 -0.63
C ARG A 60 20.59 -0.57 0.04
N ASP A 61 20.69 0.76 -0.05
CA ASP A 61 19.69 1.68 0.51
C ASP A 61 18.35 1.55 -0.22
N LYS A 62 18.37 1.48 -1.56
CA LYS A 62 17.15 1.21 -2.36
C LYS A 62 16.46 -0.08 -1.92
N ILE A 63 17.20 -1.19 -1.79
CA ILE A 63 16.64 -2.48 -1.36
C ILE A 63 16.04 -2.38 0.04
N ASN A 64 16.71 -1.72 0.98
CA ASN A 64 16.19 -1.55 2.34
C ASN A 64 14.86 -0.78 2.35
N LYS A 65 14.79 0.34 1.64
CA LYS A 65 13.55 1.14 1.52
C LYS A 65 12.43 0.40 0.80
N LEU A 66 12.74 -0.33 -0.28
CA LEU A 66 11.79 -1.20 -0.96
C LEU A 66 11.25 -2.32 -0.04
N ARG A 67 12.08 -2.87 0.85
CA ARG A 67 11.63 -3.87 1.84
C ARG A 67 10.67 -3.27 2.87
N ILE A 68 10.88 -2.02 3.26
CA ILE A 68 9.94 -1.29 4.15
C ILE A 68 8.63 -1.05 3.40
N CYS A 69 8.66 -0.53 2.17
CA CYS A 69 7.48 -0.38 1.32
C CYS A 69 6.71 -1.71 1.18
N LEU A 70 7.40 -2.82 0.92
CA LEU A 70 6.80 -4.15 0.81
C LEU A 70 6.14 -4.62 2.11
N LYS A 71 6.76 -4.33 3.26
CA LYS A 71 6.20 -4.64 4.58
C LYS A 71 4.87 -3.91 4.77
N GLU A 72 4.81 -2.61 4.48
CA GLU A 72 3.62 -1.80 4.68
C GLU A 72 2.48 -2.18 3.70
N LEU A 73 2.79 -2.55 2.45
CA LEU A 73 1.80 -3.09 1.51
C LEU A 73 1.20 -4.41 2.02
N ARG A 74 2.04 -5.33 2.52
CA ARG A 74 1.57 -6.60 3.12
C ARG A 74 0.74 -6.39 4.38
N GLU A 75 1.06 -5.38 5.18
CA GLU A 75 0.24 -4.97 6.32
C GLU A 75 -1.13 -4.47 5.86
N SER A 76 -1.15 -3.60 4.84
CA SER A 76 -2.37 -3.06 4.24
C SER A 76 -3.28 -4.18 3.70
N LEU A 77 -2.73 -5.14 2.96
CA LEU A 77 -3.50 -6.29 2.45
C LEU A 77 -4.06 -7.17 3.57
N ARG A 78 -3.27 -7.44 4.61
CA ARG A 78 -3.77 -8.18 5.79
C ARG A 78 -4.89 -7.43 6.49
N ASN A 79 -4.78 -6.10 6.61
CA ASN A 79 -5.82 -5.28 7.23
C ASN A 79 -7.13 -5.33 6.41
N LEU A 80 -7.07 -5.15 5.08
CA LEU A 80 -8.23 -5.32 4.19
C LEU A 80 -8.90 -6.70 4.37
N ASN A 81 -8.09 -7.75 4.48
CA ASN A 81 -8.58 -9.11 4.71
C ASN A 81 -9.22 -9.29 6.09
N ILE A 82 -8.67 -8.68 7.14
CA ILE A 82 -9.26 -8.69 8.49
C ILE A 82 -10.62 -7.99 8.47
N GLN A 83 -10.71 -6.84 7.82
CA GLN A 83 -11.97 -6.09 7.73
C GLN A 83 -13.07 -6.86 6.98
N THR A 84 -12.70 -7.57 5.91
CA THR A 84 -13.63 -8.48 5.21
C THR A 84 -14.11 -9.59 6.15
N LYS A 85 -13.19 -10.26 6.85
CA LYS A 85 -13.52 -11.37 7.77
C LYS A 85 -14.35 -10.89 8.97
N ALA A 86 -14.13 -9.67 9.43
CA ALA A 86 -14.90 -9.01 10.47
C ALA A 86 -16.26 -8.47 9.97
N ARG A 87 -16.58 -8.65 8.68
CA ARG A 87 -17.81 -8.16 8.03
C ARG A 87 -17.99 -6.65 8.12
N LEU A 88 -16.90 -5.90 8.17
CA LEU A 88 -16.90 -4.43 8.13
C LEU A 88 -17.09 -3.90 6.70
N PHE A 89 -16.65 -4.69 5.72
CA PHE A 89 -16.85 -4.48 4.28
C PHE A 89 -17.14 -5.82 3.62
N SER A 90 -17.85 -5.81 2.50
CA SER A 90 -18.01 -7.01 1.66
C SER A 90 -16.73 -7.30 0.86
N GLU A 91 -16.62 -8.53 0.33
CA GLU A 91 -15.51 -8.88 -0.56
C GLU A 91 -15.56 -8.02 -1.84
N GLU A 92 -16.75 -7.82 -2.40
CA GLU A 92 -16.97 -6.95 -3.56
C GLU A 92 -16.50 -5.51 -3.32
N ASP A 93 -16.77 -4.93 -2.15
CA ASP A 93 -16.37 -3.54 -1.81
C ASP A 93 -14.84 -3.37 -1.86
N LEU A 94 -14.11 -4.37 -1.39
CA LEU A 94 -12.65 -4.31 -1.27
C LEU A 94 -11.90 -4.99 -2.42
N LYS A 95 -12.59 -5.65 -3.35
CA LYS A 95 -12.00 -6.47 -4.41
C LYS A 95 -10.93 -5.70 -5.20
N ARG A 96 -11.26 -4.48 -5.64
CA ARG A 96 -10.34 -3.64 -6.42
C ARG A 96 -9.12 -3.20 -5.61
N LEU A 97 -9.31 -2.82 -4.35
CA LEU A 97 -8.23 -2.41 -3.45
C LEU A 97 -7.27 -3.55 -3.13
N LYS A 98 -7.80 -4.76 -2.90
CA LYS A 98 -6.98 -5.96 -2.66
C LYS A 98 -6.19 -6.34 -3.90
N ASP A 99 -6.81 -6.29 -5.07
CA ASP A 99 -6.12 -6.60 -6.34
C ASP A 99 -5.00 -5.59 -6.63
N GLU A 100 -5.27 -4.29 -6.48
CA GLU A 100 -4.24 -3.26 -6.66
C GLU A 100 -3.09 -3.43 -5.67
N ASN A 101 -3.38 -3.68 -4.39
CA ASN A 101 -2.33 -3.93 -3.40
C ASN A 101 -1.48 -5.16 -3.77
N ASP A 102 -2.08 -6.25 -4.24
CA ASP A 102 -1.35 -7.45 -4.67
C ASP A 102 -0.48 -7.16 -5.91
N GLN A 103 -0.97 -6.37 -6.86
CA GLN A 103 -0.17 -5.89 -7.99
C GLN A 103 1.03 -5.07 -7.52
N LEU A 104 0.84 -4.10 -6.61
CA LEU A 104 1.90 -3.29 -6.03
C LEU A 104 2.95 -4.17 -5.31
N ILE A 105 2.51 -5.16 -4.53
CA ILE A 105 3.41 -6.15 -3.90
C ILE A 105 4.26 -6.87 -4.95
N ARG A 106 3.65 -7.40 -6.02
CA ARG A 106 4.37 -8.12 -7.08
C ARG A 106 5.40 -7.24 -7.80
N ILE A 107 5.05 -5.97 -8.04
CA ILE A 107 5.95 -4.99 -8.66
C ILE A 107 7.13 -4.69 -7.74
N ILE A 108 6.90 -4.42 -6.45
CA ILE A 108 7.96 -4.13 -5.48
C ILE A 108 8.90 -5.33 -5.29
N VAL A 109 8.36 -6.56 -5.21
CA VAL A 109 9.16 -7.79 -5.17
C VAL A 109 10.04 -7.92 -6.40
N THR A 110 9.50 -7.67 -7.59
CA THR A 110 10.27 -7.70 -8.85
C THR A 110 11.37 -6.65 -8.85
N ARG A 111 11.10 -5.43 -8.36
CA ARG A 111 12.13 -4.39 -8.24
C ARG A 111 13.26 -4.77 -7.30
N ILE A 112 12.96 -5.38 -6.14
CA ILE A 112 13.99 -5.86 -5.22
C ILE A 112 14.88 -6.91 -5.90
N LYS A 113 14.30 -7.86 -6.64
CA LYS A 113 15.03 -8.91 -7.35
C LYS A 113 15.87 -8.42 -8.54
N ASN A 114 15.56 -7.25 -9.10
CA ASN A 114 16.28 -6.71 -10.24
C ASN A 114 17.45 -5.79 -9.82
N ILE A 115 17.45 -5.32 -8.57
CA ILE A 115 18.53 -4.50 -8.01
C ILE A 115 19.58 -5.38 -7.33
N GLY A 116 19.13 -6.39 -6.58
CA GLY A 116 20.00 -7.36 -5.90
C GLY A 116 20.35 -8.52 -6.81
#